data_AF-A0A498G0M4-F1
#
_entry.id   AF-A0A498G0M4-F1
#
_cell.length_a   1.000
_cell.length_b   1.000
_cell.length_c   1.000
_cell.angle_alpha   90.00
_cell.angle_beta   90.00
_cell.angle_gamma   90.00
#
_symmetry.space_group_name_H-M   'P 1'
#
loop_
_entity.id
_entity.type
_entity.pdbx_description
1 polymer ?
#
loop_
_entity_poly.entity_id
_entity_poly.type
_entity_poly.pdbx_seq_one_letter_code
_entity_poly.pdbx_strand_id
1 'polypeptide(L)'
;MMGMIGDIDGLAATELDAQPQPEVTTPGEQSIDVAVVDPDGSRVADATVIVRGGSARIDGVVTAETNGEGIATVDVDPELGPNQADGTLTIDVKPTAEGDYVDERGNTEVLVVEE
;
A
#
# COMPACT_ATOMS: atom_id res chain seq x y z
N MET A 1 -21.49 -43.54 -1.68
CA MET A 1 -21.90 -42.14 -1.91
C MET A 1 -20.91 -41.30 -1.14
N MET A 2 -19.96 -40.65 -1.82
CA MET A 2 -18.93 -39.82 -1.19
C MET A 2 -19.44 -38.37 -1.20
N GLY A 3 -19.64 -37.81 -0.01
CA GLY A 3 -20.10 -36.44 0.19
C GLY A 3 -18.97 -35.43 -0.03
N MET A 4 -19.38 -34.26 -0.50
CA MET A 4 -18.64 -33.02 -0.76
C MET A 4 -17.36 -32.80 0.08
N ILE A 5 -16.26 -32.66 -0.64
CA ILE A 5 -15.23 -31.61 -0.43
C ILE A 5 -15.98 -30.27 -0.51
N GLY A 6 -15.82 -29.24 0.30
CA GLY A 6 -14.86 -28.80 1.32
C GLY A 6 -15.19 -27.30 1.50
N ASP A 7 -14.95 -26.75 2.70
CA ASP A 7 -14.81 -25.30 2.92
C ASP A 7 -16.00 -24.40 2.54
N ILE A 8 -17.14 -24.57 3.21
CA ILE A 8 -18.27 -23.64 3.08
C ILE A 8 -18.37 -22.80 4.37
N ASP A 9 -18.30 -21.48 4.17
CA ASP A 9 -18.64 -20.39 5.10
C ASP A 9 -17.66 -20.06 6.25
N GLY A 10 -16.41 -19.79 5.88
CA GLY A 10 -15.59 -18.80 6.59
C GLY A 10 -15.62 -17.50 5.78
N LEU A 11 -16.31 -16.48 6.29
CA LEU A 11 -16.43 -15.12 5.75
C LEU A 11 -15.12 -14.70 5.05
N ALA A 12 -15.14 -14.57 3.73
CA ALA A 12 -13.96 -14.13 3.00
C ALA A 12 -13.64 -12.70 3.47
N ALA A 13 -12.50 -12.51 4.12
CA ALA A 13 -12.06 -11.19 4.50
C ALA A 13 -11.94 -10.32 3.24
N THR A 14 -12.26 -9.05 3.39
CA THR A 14 -12.28 -8.07 2.32
C THR A 14 -10.87 -7.61 2.04
N GLU A 15 -10.37 -7.93 0.85
CA GLU A 15 -9.03 -7.51 0.40
C GLU A 15 -8.99 -5.99 0.18
N LEU A 16 -8.04 -5.33 0.83
CA LEU A 16 -7.76 -3.91 0.62
C LEU A 16 -6.81 -3.70 -0.56
N ASP A 17 -6.81 -2.48 -1.08
CA ASP A 17 -5.83 -1.99 -2.05
C ASP A 17 -5.35 -0.59 -1.65
N ALA A 18 -4.07 -0.30 -1.92
CA ALA A 18 -3.46 0.99 -1.70
C ALA A 18 -3.18 1.67 -3.04
N GLN A 19 -3.68 2.90 -3.17
CA GLN A 19 -3.61 3.71 -4.38
C GLN A 19 -2.78 4.97 -4.10
N PRO A 20 -1.46 4.94 -4.33
CA PRO A 20 -0.59 6.10 -4.14
C PRO A 20 -0.82 7.14 -5.23
N GLN A 21 -0.68 8.42 -4.88
CA GLN A 21 -0.66 9.56 -5.79
C GLN A 21 0.50 10.49 -5.40
N PRO A 22 1.48 10.70 -6.29
CA PRO A 22 1.61 10.10 -7.62
C PRO A 22 2.02 8.61 -7.58
N GLU A 23 1.68 7.85 -8.63
CA GLU A 23 2.19 6.47 -8.84
C GLU A 23 3.61 6.44 -9.42
N VAL A 24 4.05 7.54 -10.04
CA VAL A 24 5.39 7.70 -10.60
C VAL A 24 5.99 9.01 -10.10
N THR A 25 7.20 8.95 -9.58
CA THR A 25 7.93 10.10 -9.05
C THR A 25 9.43 10.05 -9.36
N THR A 26 10.17 11.05 -8.90
CA THR A 26 11.63 11.17 -9.00
C THR A 26 12.28 11.06 -7.62
N PRO A 27 13.61 10.90 -7.52
CA PRO A 27 14.35 11.01 -6.27
C PRO A 27 14.13 12.35 -5.54
N GLY A 28 14.32 12.35 -4.22
CA GLY A 28 14.27 13.54 -3.36
C GLY A 28 13.02 13.65 -2.48
N GLU A 29 13.12 14.50 -1.45
CA GLU A 29 12.08 14.75 -0.44
C GLU A 29 10.74 15.17 -1.07
N GLN A 30 9.68 14.42 -0.73
CA GLN A 30 8.33 14.65 -1.24
C GLN A 30 7.27 13.98 -0.36
N SER A 31 6.01 14.39 -0.57
CA SER A 31 4.85 13.75 0.05
C SER A 31 4.08 12.93 -0.99
N ILE A 32 3.64 11.73 -0.60
CA ILE A 32 2.78 10.85 -1.40
C ILE A 32 1.50 10.63 -0.62
N ASP A 33 0.36 10.87 -1.27
CA ASP A 33 -0.95 10.56 -0.70
C ASP A 33 -1.32 9.13 -1.07
N VAL A 34 -1.60 8.30 -0.08
CA VAL A 34 -2.00 6.90 -0.27
C VAL A 34 -3.43 6.73 0.17
N ALA A 35 -4.31 6.42 -0.79
CA ALA A 35 -5.69 6.12 -0.49
C ALA A 35 -5.89 4.62 -0.32
N VAL A 36 -6.53 4.21 0.78
CA VAL A 36 -6.85 2.80 1.04
C VAL A 36 -8.30 2.55 0.66
N VAL A 37 -8.52 1.53 -0.17
CA VAL A 37 -9.85 1.20 -0.71
C VAL A 37 -10.20 -0.27 -0.54
N ASP A 38 -11.49 -0.54 -0.42
CA ASP A 38 -12.06 -1.88 -0.56
C ASP A 38 -12.34 -2.23 -2.05
N PRO A 39 -12.78 -3.46 -2.37
CA PRO A 39 -13.07 -3.88 -3.74
C PRO A 39 -14.23 -3.13 -4.42
N ASP A 40 -15.11 -2.50 -3.63
CA ASP A 40 -16.20 -1.66 -4.13
C ASP A 40 -15.73 -0.21 -4.39
N GLY A 41 -14.49 0.11 -4.04
CA GLY A 41 -13.88 1.43 -4.17
C GLY A 41 -14.19 2.37 -2.99
N SER A 42 -14.74 1.84 -1.89
CA SER A 42 -15.01 2.63 -0.69
C SER A 42 -13.73 2.93 0.06
N ARG A 43 -13.62 4.14 0.63
CA ARG A 43 -12.46 4.59 1.40
C ARG A 43 -12.45 3.97 2.80
N VAL A 44 -11.27 3.55 3.27
CA VAL A 44 -11.07 2.93 4.59
C VAL A 44 -10.22 3.84 5.48
N ALA A 45 -10.82 4.32 6.56
CA ALA A 45 -10.18 5.17 7.57
C ALA A 45 -9.42 4.34 8.61
N ASP A 46 -8.51 5.01 9.33
CA ASP A 46 -7.73 4.50 10.46
C ASP A 46 -6.83 3.28 10.13
N ALA A 47 -6.63 2.96 8.86
CA ALA A 47 -5.71 1.92 8.41
C ALA A 47 -4.26 2.45 8.46
N THR A 48 -3.33 1.65 8.94
CA THR A 48 -1.90 2.01 8.92
C THR A 48 -1.31 1.68 7.55
N VAL A 49 -0.86 2.69 6.84
CA VAL A 49 -0.07 2.56 5.61
C VAL A 49 1.41 2.49 5.98
N ILE A 50 2.13 1.55 5.36
CA ILE A 50 3.55 1.31 5.57
C ILE A 50 4.25 1.39 4.22
N VAL A 51 5.21 2.30 4.09
CA VAL A 51 6.02 2.46 2.88
C VAL A 51 7.46 2.02 3.15
N ARG A 52 8.00 1.21 2.25
CA ARG A 52 9.36 0.65 2.32
C ARG A 52 10.07 0.83 0.99
N GLY A 53 11.40 0.80 1.04
CA GLY A 53 12.20 0.66 -0.17
C GLY A 53 11.98 -0.72 -0.81
N GLY A 54 11.60 -0.73 -2.08
CA GLY A 54 11.67 -1.91 -2.95
C GLY A 54 13.05 -1.96 -3.59
N SER A 55 13.14 -1.59 -4.87
CA SER A 55 14.42 -1.39 -5.55
C SER A 55 14.96 0.05 -5.44
N ALA A 56 14.12 1.04 -5.14
CA ALA A 56 14.55 2.36 -4.68
C ALA A 56 14.76 2.33 -3.16
N ARG A 57 15.64 3.19 -2.65
CA ARG A 57 15.98 3.25 -1.21
C ARG A 57 15.26 4.41 -0.56
N ILE A 58 14.85 4.21 0.68
CA ILE A 58 14.43 5.26 1.62
C ILE A 58 15.05 4.96 2.98
N ASP A 59 15.15 5.97 3.83
CA ASP A 59 15.64 5.81 5.19
C ASP A 59 14.62 5.05 6.07
N GLY A 60 14.82 3.74 6.16
CA GLY A 60 14.03 2.87 7.03
C GLY A 60 12.63 2.60 6.49
N VAL A 61 11.63 2.86 7.32
CA VAL A 61 10.21 2.56 7.05
C VAL A 61 9.40 3.80 7.42
N VAL A 62 8.56 4.26 6.51
CA VAL A 62 7.65 5.39 6.75
C VAL A 62 6.25 4.84 6.98
N THR A 63 5.53 5.41 7.95
CA THR A 63 4.17 4.99 8.28
C THR A 63 3.26 6.18 8.48
N ALA A 64 2.02 6.07 8.03
CA ALA A 64 0.96 7.04 8.31
C ALA A 64 -0.38 6.31 8.47
N GLU A 65 -1.33 6.93 9.18
CA GLU A 65 -2.69 6.40 9.34
C GLU A 65 -3.63 7.12 8.38
N THR A 66 -4.57 6.38 7.78
CA THR A 66 -5.59 7.00 6.93
C THR A 66 -6.54 7.85 7.77
N ASN A 67 -6.83 9.05 7.28
CA ASN A 67 -7.80 9.95 7.90
C ASN A 67 -9.26 9.52 7.63
N GLY A 68 -10.23 10.33 8.05
CA GLY A 68 -11.65 10.07 7.80
C GLY A 68 -12.09 10.05 6.32
N GLU A 69 -11.22 10.45 5.39
CA GLU A 69 -11.41 10.34 3.94
C GLU A 69 -10.70 9.11 3.35
N GLY A 70 -10.08 8.28 4.19
CA GLY A 70 -9.32 7.08 3.82
C GLY A 70 -7.98 7.39 3.15
N ILE A 71 -7.38 8.55 3.43
CA ILE A 71 -6.11 9.00 2.86
C ILE A 71 -5.04 9.10 3.95
N ALA A 72 -3.89 8.50 3.71
CA ALA A 72 -2.68 8.64 4.52
C ALA A 72 -1.61 9.38 3.70
N THR A 73 -1.10 10.51 4.23
CA THR A 73 0.01 11.23 3.60
C THR A 73 1.33 10.76 4.22
N VAL A 74 2.24 10.27 3.39
CA VAL A 74 3.58 9.83 3.79
C VAL A 74 4.65 10.72 3.19
N ASP A 75 5.61 11.13 4.01
CA ASP A 75 6.78 11.90 3.57
C ASP A 75 7.95 10.93 3.32
N VAL A 76 8.49 10.94 2.10
CA VAL A 76 9.55 10.04 1.65
C VAL A 76 10.68 10.83 1.00
N ASP A 77 11.90 10.29 1.08
CA ASP A 77 13.07 10.80 0.37
C ASP A 77 13.73 9.64 -0.41
N PRO A 78 13.16 9.25 -1.58
CA PRO A 78 13.67 8.13 -2.36
C PRO A 78 15.01 8.45 -3.03
N GLU A 79 15.89 7.45 -3.03
CA GLU A 79 17.17 7.47 -3.73
C GLU A 79 17.31 6.28 -4.68
N LEU A 80 17.95 6.50 -5.83
CA LEU A 80 18.35 5.45 -6.77
C LEU A 80 19.83 5.09 -6.62
N GLY A 81 20.17 3.83 -6.83
CA GLY A 81 21.54 3.34 -6.82
C GLY A 81 22.36 3.81 -8.04
N PRO A 82 23.69 3.61 -8.03
CA PRO A 82 24.53 3.97 -9.17
C PRO A 82 24.17 3.14 -10.42
N ASN A 83 23.95 3.82 -11.54
CA ASN A 83 23.52 3.24 -12.83
C ASN A 83 22.13 2.57 -12.78
N GLN A 84 21.25 3.05 -11.89
CA GLN A 84 19.86 2.62 -11.81
C GLN A 84 18.97 3.71 -12.40
N ALA A 85 18.32 3.41 -13.53
CA ALA A 85 17.40 4.35 -14.20
C ALA A 85 16.05 4.46 -13.48
N ASP A 86 15.65 3.41 -12.77
CA ASP A 86 14.38 3.33 -12.06
C ASP A 86 14.42 2.42 -10.83
N GLY A 87 13.49 2.61 -9.91
CA GLY A 87 13.27 1.72 -8.77
C GLY A 87 11.84 1.83 -8.22
N THR A 88 11.51 1.03 -7.20
CA THR A 88 10.17 1.01 -6.61
C THR A 88 10.18 1.28 -5.11
N LEU A 89 9.09 1.88 -4.61
CA LEU A 89 8.69 1.85 -3.22
C LEU A 89 7.50 0.90 -3.07
N THR A 90 7.55 0.02 -2.08
CA THR A 90 6.46 -0.92 -1.80
C THR A 90 5.54 -0.35 -0.72
N ILE A 91 4.26 -0.68 -0.82
CA ILE A 91 3.22 -0.24 0.11
C ILE A 91 2.54 -1.48 0.70
N ASP A 92 2.50 -1.54 2.04
CA ASP A 92 1.68 -2.49 2.79
C ASP A 92 0.60 -1.73 3.56
N VAL A 93 -0.55 -2.35 3.80
CA VAL A 93 -1.63 -1.83 4.63
C VAL A 93 -1.84 -2.74 5.84
N LYS A 94 -2.02 -2.15 7.02
CA LYS A 94 -2.50 -2.87 8.20
C LYS A 94 -3.89 -2.33 8.54
N PRO A 95 -4.94 -3.14 8.33
CA PRO A 95 -6.30 -2.72 8.65
C PRO A 95 -6.48 -2.43 10.13
N THR A 96 -7.52 -1.67 10.46
CA THR A 96 -7.97 -1.51 11.84
C THR A 96 -8.48 -2.84 12.40
N ALA A 97 -8.69 -2.90 13.71
CA ALA A 97 -9.40 -4.03 14.32
C ALA A 97 -10.92 -4.02 14.00
N GLU A 98 -11.42 -2.97 13.36
CA GLU A 98 -12.83 -2.79 13.03
C GLU A 98 -13.08 -3.20 11.58
N GLY A 99 -13.79 -4.33 11.40
CA GLY A 99 -14.12 -4.87 10.10
C GLY A 99 -13.32 -6.12 9.75
N ASP A 100 -13.82 -6.87 8.77
CA ASP A 100 -13.19 -8.08 8.25
C ASP A 100 -12.33 -7.71 7.03
N TYR A 101 -11.20 -7.03 7.24
CA TYR A 101 -10.28 -6.60 6.19
C TYR A 101 -8.96 -7.35 6.22
N VAL A 102 -8.36 -7.58 5.05
CA VAL A 102 -7.04 -8.17 4.86
C VAL A 102 -6.24 -7.45 3.78
N ASP A 103 -4.93 -7.62 3.80
CA ASP A 103 -3.96 -7.12 2.82
C ASP A 103 -2.99 -8.29 2.53
N GLU A 104 -3.42 -9.21 1.66
CA GLU A 104 -2.68 -10.42 1.28
C GLU A 104 -2.13 -10.32 -0.15
N ARG A 105 -2.73 -9.48 -0.98
CA ARG A 105 -2.30 -9.18 -2.35
C ARG A 105 -1.37 -7.97 -2.35
N GLY A 106 -0.44 -7.94 -3.31
CA GLY A 106 0.42 -6.77 -3.49
C GLY A 106 -0.39 -5.54 -3.90
N ASN A 107 -0.09 -4.41 -3.24
CA ASN A 107 -0.60 -3.10 -3.57
C ASN A 107 0.16 -2.47 -4.74
N THR A 108 -0.37 -1.37 -5.27
CA THR A 108 0.32 -0.56 -6.29
C THR A 108 1.62 0.02 -5.73
N GLU A 109 2.74 -0.35 -6.35
CA GLU A 109 4.05 0.24 -6.05
C GLU A 109 4.17 1.67 -6.60
N VAL A 110 5.00 2.48 -5.95
CA VAL A 110 5.40 3.79 -6.51
C VAL A 110 6.67 3.60 -7.32
N LEU A 111 6.63 3.94 -8.60
CA LEU A 111 7.81 3.93 -9.47
C LEU A 111 8.62 5.21 -9.26
N VAL A 112 9.91 5.08 -8.98
CA VAL A 112 10.87 6.18 -8.90
C VAL A 112 11.73 6.14 -10.16
N VAL A 113 11.72 7.20 -10.97
CA VAL A 113 12.51 7.30 -12.21
C VAL A 113 13.56 8.41 -12.09
N GLU A 114 14.70 8.21 -12.74
CA GLU A 114 15.69 9.30 -12.90
C GLU A 114 15.09 10.51 -13.64
N GLU A 115 15.60 11.71 -13.34
CA GLU A 115 15.16 12.97 -13.95
C GLU A 115 15.58 13.12 -15.43
#